data_AF-A0A183AW77-F1
#
_entry.id   AF-A0A183AW77-F1
#
_cell.length_a   1.000
_cell.length_b   1.000
_cell.length_c   1.000
_cell.angle_alpha   90.00
_cell.angle_beta   90.00
_cell.angle_gamma   90.00
#
_symmetry.space_group_name_H-M   'P 1'
#
loop_
_entity.id
_entity.type
_entity.pdbx_description
1 polymer ?
#
loop_
_entity_poly.entity_id
_entity_poly.type
_entity_poly.pdbx_seq_one_letter_code
_entity_poly.pdbx_strand_id
1 'polypeptide(L)'
;MNTLKVLLIIFLFYSEINFSAALKNWGIIFRMGIPGVFMVALEEWCFEALTFVAGSMGEVTLGAHAIAFQIQSIIYMVPLGIFTAVNVRVGQRLGAFDPIGGRFAYRTALGLIPFIAMLTGGPVILLRHHLPYLFTQDP
;
A
#
# COMPACT_ATOMS: atom_id res chain seq x y z
N MET A 1 -4.01 4.77 -42.73
CA MET A 1 -3.00 5.24 -41.76
C MET A 1 -2.34 4.00 -41.19
N ASN A 2 -1.20 3.64 -41.78
CA ASN A 2 -0.87 2.25 -42.08
C ASN A 2 -0.10 1.55 -40.98
N THR A 3 -0.35 0.25 -40.83
CA THR A 3 0.32 -0.74 -39.96
C THR A 3 1.85 -0.64 -39.98
N LEU A 4 2.42 -0.22 -41.12
CA LEU A 4 3.86 0.04 -41.28
C LEU A 4 4.40 1.15 -40.37
N LYS A 5 3.64 2.23 -40.13
CA LYS A 5 4.07 3.33 -39.25
C LYS A 5 4.12 2.90 -37.78
N VAL A 6 3.19 2.04 -37.37
CA VAL A 6 3.15 1.47 -36.02
C VAL A 6 4.36 0.55 -35.79
N LEU A 7 4.66 -0.31 -36.75
CA LEU A 7 5.86 -1.17 -36.70
C LEU A 7 7.16 -0.36 -36.68
N LEU A 8 7.23 0.74 -37.41
CA LEU A 8 8.42 1.61 -37.45
C LEU A 8 8.62 2.39 -36.15
N ILE A 9 7.54 2.84 -35.49
CA ILE A 9 7.59 3.43 -34.15
C ILE A 9 8.05 2.40 -33.11
N ILE A 10 7.52 1.17 -33.15
CA ILE A 10 7.94 0.08 -32.25
C ILE A 10 9.41 -0.27 -32.48
N PHE A 11 9.87 -0.36 -33.74
CA PHE A 11 11.25 -0.68 -34.08
C PHE A 11 12.22 0.43 -33.67
N LEU A 12 11.86 1.71 -33.86
CA LEU A 12 12.64 2.86 -33.36
C LEU A 12 12.70 2.87 -31.83
N PHE A 13 11.59 2.55 -31.15
CA PHE A 13 11.54 2.44 -29.69
C PHE A 13 12.42 1.28 -29.19
N TYR A 14 12.39 0.12 -29.87
CA TYR A 14 13.21 -1.03 -29.50
C TYR A 14 14.70 -0.82 -29.82
N SER A 15 15.03 -0.07 -30.87
CA SER A 15 16.40 0.25 -31.28
C SER A 15 17.11 1.21 -30.32
N GLU A 16 16.36 2.04 -29.58
CA GLU A 16 16.93 2.99 -28.60
C GLU A 16 16.95 2.46 -27.16
N ILE A 17 16.27 1.35 -26.86
CA ILE A 17 16.31 0.74 -25.52
C ILE A 17 17.62 -0.03 -25.35
N ASN A 18 18.62 0.68 -24.84
CA ASN A 18 19.84 0.06 -24.37
C ASN A 18 19.60 -0.58 -22.98
N PHE A 19 19.29 -1.87 -22.96
CA PHE A 19 19.06 -2.64 -21.72
C PHE A 19 20.21 -2.50 -20.70
N SER A 20 21.46 -2.46 -21.17
CA SER A 20 22.62 -2.24 -20.28
C SER A 20 22.62 -0.84 -19.64
N ALA A 21 22.10 0.17 -20.32
CA ALA A 21 21.92 1.50 -19.75
C ALA A 21 20.74 1.55 -18.76
N ALA A 22 19.64 0.83 -19.06
CA ALA A 22 18.47 0.76 -18.19
C ALA A 22 18.77 0.08 -16.82
N LEU A 23 19.67 -0.92 -16.81
CA LEU A 23 20.08 -1.64 -15.60
C LEU A 23 21.20 -0.93 -14.81
N LYS A 24 21.83 0.11 -15.37
CA LYS A 24 23.04 0.74 -14.80
C LYS A 24 22.85 1.34 -13.41
N ASN A 25 21.63 1.73 -13.05
CA ASN A 25 21.31 2.38 -11.77
C ASN A 25 20.41 1.54 -10.84
N TRP A 26 20.20 0.25 -11.11
CA TRP A 26 19.31 -0.58 -10.28
C TRP A 26 19.82 -0.78 -8.85
N GLY A 27 21.13 -0.64 -8.61
CA GLY A 27 21.70 -0.74 -7.27
C GLY A 27 21.08 0.24 -6.27
N ILE A 28 20.69 1.44 -6.71
CA ILE A 28 20.02 2.41 -5.82
C ILE A 28 18.59 2.00 -5.51
N ILE A 29 17.90 1.40 -6.49
CA ILE A 29 16.52 0.90 -6.35
C ILE A 29 16.53 -0.25 -5.35
N PHE A 30 17.45 -1.20 -5.45
CA PHE A 30 17.56 -2.29 -4.47
C PHE A 30 17.94 -1.79 -3.08
N ARG A 31 18.87 -0.84 -2.98
CA ARG A 31 19.29 -0.28 -1.69
C ARG A 31 18.15 0.42 -0.94
N MET A 32 17.20 1.05 -1.65
CA MET A 32 16.03 1.67 -1.03
C MET A 32 14.82 0.72 -0.93
N GLY A 33 14.65 -0.14 -1.94
CA GLY A 33 13.51 -1.05 -2.07
C GLY A 33 13.58 -2.24 -1.12
N ILE A 34 14.76 -2.84 -0.91
CA ILE A 34 14.92 -4.00 -0.02
C ILE A 34 14.43 -3.65 1.41
N PRO A 35 14.90 -2.56 2.06
CA PRO A 35 14.39 -2.18 3.37
C PRO A 35 12.87 -1.95 3.39
N GLY A 36 12.31 -1.33 2.34
CA GLY A 36 10.87 -1.09 2.23
C GLY A 36 10.06 -2.38 2.12
N VAL A 37 10.53 -3.34 1.32
CA VAL A 37 9.89 -4.67 1.20
C VAL A 37 9.97 -5.42 2.53
N PHE A 38 11.12 -5.40 3.20
CA PHE A 38 11.25 -6.05 4.52
C PHE A 38 10.34 -5.40 5.57
N MET A 39 10.20 -4.08 5.56
CA MET A 39 9.29 -3.39 6.48
C MET A 39 7.85 -3.89 6.32
N VAL A 40 7.33 -3.92 5.08
CA VAL A 40 5.97 -4.38 4.80
C VAL A 40 5.82 -5.88 5.04
N ALA A 41 6.82 -6.69 4.66
CA ALA A 41 6.79 -8.13 4.90
C ALA A 41 6.75 -8.46 6.40
N LEU A 42 7.51 -7.73 7.22
CA LEU A 42 7.48 -7.91 8.67
C LEU A 42 6.12 -7.54 9.26
N GLU A 43 5.48 -6.47 8.77
CA GLU A 43 4.13 -6.09 9.17
C GLU A 43 3.12 -7.21 8.89
N GLU A 44 3.11 -7.76 7.68
CA GLU A 44 2.21 -8.86 7.30
C GLU A 44 2.52 -10.15 8.05
N TRP A 45 3.80 -10.48 8.25
CA TRP A 45 4.20 -11.66 9.03
C TRP A 45 3.75 -11.59 10.50
N CYS A 46 3.64 -10.39 11.07
CA CYS A 46 3.07 -10.24 12.41
C CYS A 46 1.59 -10.62 12.45
N PHE A 47 0.80 -10.28 11.41
CA PHE A 47 -0.60 -10.70 11.31
C PHE A 47 -0.74 -12.21 11.10
N GLU A 48 0.13 -12.81 10.28
CA GLU A 48 0.17 -14.26 10.09
C GLU A 48 0.55 -14.99 11.39
N ALA A 49 1.57 -14.51 12.10
CA ALA A 49 1.94 -15.07 13.40
C ALA A 49 0.80 -14.99 14.40
N LEU A 50 0.04 -13.88 14.42
CA LEU A 50 -1.15 -13.73 15.26
C LEU A 50 -2.25 -14.71 14.86
N THR A 51 -2.43 -14.95 13.56
CA THR A 51 -3.38 -15.95 13.04
C THR A 51 -3.00 -17.37 13.49
N PHE A 52 -1.71 -17.73 13.44
CA PHE A 52 -1.22 -19.02 13.95
C PHE A 52 -1.50 -19.20 15.44
N VAL A 53 -1.25 -18.16 16.24
CA VAL A 53 -1.55 -18.17 17.67
C VAL A 53 -3.05 -18.32 17.91
N ALA A 54 -3.89 -17.54 17.21
CA ALA A 54 -5.35 -17.63 17.31
C ALA A 54 -5.87 -19.04 16.94
N GLY A 55 -5.27 -19.67 15.92
CA GLY A 55 -5.57 -21.04 15.53
C GLY A 55 -5.23 -22.06 16.62
N SER A 56 -4.13 -21.87 17.36
CA SER A 56 -3.79 -22.74 18.49
C SER A 56 -4.74 -22.61 19.69
N MET A 57 -5.48 -21.51 19.79
CA MET A 57 -6.43 -21.23 20.88
C MET A 57 -7.84 -21.78 20.61
N GLY A 58 -8.07 -22.36 19.43
CA GLY A 58 -9.33 -22.98 19.04
C GLY A 58 -10.12 -22.18 17.99
N GLU A 59 -11.14 -22.84 17.43
CA GLU A 59 -11.89 -22.37 16.26
C GLU A 59 -12.62 -21.04 16.51
N VAL A 60 -13.16 -20.82 17.71
CA VAL A 60 -13.89 -19.59 18.06
C VAL A 60 -12.96 -18.37 18.01
N THR A 61 -11.77 -18.49 18.59
CA THR A 61 -10.76 -17.41 18.60
C THR A 61 -10.27 -17.12 17.19
N LEU A 62 -10.02 -18.16 16.40
CA LEU A 62 -9.61 -18.03 15.00
C LEU A 62 -10.69 -17.36 14.15
N GLY A 63 -11.96 -17.75 14.32
CA GLY A 63 -13.10 -17.14 13.63
C GLY A 63 -13.26 -15.66 13.98
N ALA A 64 -13.15 -15.30 15.26
CA ALA A 64 -13.18 -13.91 15.70
C ALA A 64 -12.01 -13.08 15.12
N HIS A 65 -10.80 -13.65 15.09
CA HIS A 65 -9.64 -13.02 14.48
C HIS A 65 -9.84 -12.79 12.98
N ALA A 66 -10.35 -13.79 12.25
CA ALA A 66 -10.62 -13.69 10.83
C ALA A 66 -11.63 -12.57 10.51
N ILE A 67 -12.72 -12.47 11.27
CA ILE A 67 -13.70 -11.38 11.10
C ILE A 67 -13.04 -10.01 11.34
N ALA A 68 -12.25 -9.88 12.41
CA ALA A 68 -11.52 -8.65 12.71
C ALA A 68 -10.53 -8.28 11.59
N PHE A 69 -9.80 -9.26 11.06
CA PHE A 69 -8.84 -9.07 9.97
C PHE A 69 -9.52 -8.61 8.67
N GLN A 70 -10.69 -9.17 8.34
CA GLN A 70 -11.46 -8.74 7.17
C GLN A 70 -11.97 -7.30 7.30
N ILE A 71 -12.47 -6.94 8.49
CA ILE A 71 -12.87 -5.55 8.79
C ILE A 71 -11.66 -4.62 8.67
N GLN A 72 -10.53 -4.97 9.28
CA GLN A 72 -9.27 -4.22 9.18
C GLN A 72 -8.85 -4.01 7.73
N SER A 73 -8.90 -5.05 6.90
CA SER A 73 -8.51 -5.00 5.49
C SER A 73 -9.32 -3.99 4.68
N ILE A 74 -10.64 -3.92 4.92
CA ILE A 74 -11.54 -2.95 4.26
C ILE A 74 -11.16 -1.51 4.66
N ILE A 75 -10.95 -1.28 5.96
CA ILE A 75 -10.60 0.04 6.50
C ILE A 75 -9.23 0.49 5.96
N TYR A 76 -8.29 -0.45 5.83
CA TYR A 76 -6.91 -0.18 5.42
C TYR A 76 -6.78 0.31 3.97
N MET A 77 -7.76 0.03 3.10
CA MET A 77 -7.72 0.51 1.71
C MET A 77 -7.67 2.04 1.58
N VAL A 78 -8.36 2.76 2.48
CA VAL A 78 -8.39 4.24 2.46
C VAL A 78 -7.01 4.85 2.74
N PRO A 79 -6.33 4.55 3.87
CA PRO A 79 -4.98 5.07 4.10
C PRO A 79 -3.96 4.56 3.08
N LEU A 80 -4.09 3.32 2.57
CA LEU A 80 -3.21 2.80 1.51
C LEU A 80 -3.29 3.64 0.22
N GLY A 81 -4.50 4.04 -0.19
CA GLY A 81 -4.71 4.91 -1.35
C GLY A 81 -4.05 6.28 -1.16
N ILE A 82 -4.22 6.87 0.02
CA ILE A 82 -3.63 8.17 0.37
C ILE A 82 -2.11 8.08 0.42
N PHE A 83 -1.55 7.05 1.05
CA PHE A 83 -0.12 6.76 1.08
C PHE A 83 0.47 6.72 -0.34
N THR A 84 -0.19 5.99 -1.24
CA THR A 84 0.24 5.86 -2.63
C THR A 84 0.20 7.22 -3.35
N ALA A 85 -0.88 7.99 -3.18
CA ALA A 85 -1.01 9.32 -3.77
C ALA A 85 0.06 10.30 -3.28
N VAL A 86 0.37 10.28 -1.98
CA VAL A 86 1.42 11.11 -1.36
C VAL A 86 2.79 10.73 -1.90
N ASN A 87 3.12 9.44 -1.99
CA ASN A 87 4.40 8.99 -2.54
C ASN A 87 4.59 9.42 -4.00
N VAL A 88 3.54 9.29 -4.83
CA VAL A 88 3.57 9.78 -6.23
C VAL A 88 3.80 11.30 -6.25
N ARG A 89 3.08 12.06 -5.42
CA ARG A 89 3.21 13.52 -5.36
C ARG A 89 4.60 13.95 -4.92
N VAL A 90 5.16 13.33 -3.89
CA VAL A 90 6.52 13.59 -3.41
C VAL A 90 7.55 13.21 -4.48
N GLY A 91 7.39 12.05 -5.12
CA GLY A 91 8.24 11.59 -6.22
C GLY A 91 8.25 12.56 -7.40
N GLN A 92 7.09 13.07 -7.81
CA GLN A 92 6.97 14.09 -8.85
C GLN A 92 7.72 15.39 -8.49
N ARG A 93 7.62 15.86 -7.24
CA ARG A 93 8.33 17.07 -6.79
C ARG A 93 9.83 16.89 -6.71
N LEU A 94 10.28 15.75 -6.21
CA LEU A 94 11.70 15.40 -6.21
C LEU A 94 12.26 15.30 -7.63
N GLY A 95 11.50 14.71 -8.56
CA GLY A 95 11.86 14.65 -9.98
C GLY A 95 11.89 16.02 -10.67
N ALA A 96 11.15 17.00 -10.17
CA ALA A 96 11.17 18.38 -10.64
C ALA A 96 12.26 19.25 -9.99
N PHE A 97 13.20 18.65 -9.24
CA PHE A 97 14.23 19.36 -8.45
C PHE A 97 13.65 20.34 -7.40
N ASP A 98 12.43 20.09 -6.90
CA ASP A 98 11.76 20.86 -5.85
C ASP A 98 11.64 20.04 -4.54
N PRO A 99 12.73 19.88 -3.77
CA PRO A 99 12.70 19.14 -2.51
C PRO A 99 11.91 19.86 -1.42
N ILE A 100 11.80 21.19 -1.48
CA ILE A 100 11.07 21.99 -0.50
C ILE A 100 9.57 21.73 -0.64
N GLY A 101 9.05 21.77 -1.87
CA GLY A 101 7.66 21.43 -2.16
C GLY A 101 7.34 19.96 -1.89
N GLY A 102 8.29 19.05 -2.12
CA GLY A 102 8.18 17.64 -1.71
C GLY A 102 8.02 17.48 -0.19
N ARG A 103 8.85 18.17 0.60
CA ARG A 103 8.75 18.15 2.07
C ARG A 103 7.45 18.77 2.57
N PHE A 104 6.97 19.84 1.92
CA PHE A 104 5.68 20.44 2.25
C PHE A 104 4.53 19.45 2.00
N ALA A 105 4.50 18.78 0.84
CA ALA A 105 3.49 17.78 0.52
C ALA A 105 3.45 16.66 1.57
N TYR A 106 4.61 16.16 1.97
CA TYR A 106 4.73 15.15 3.02
C TYR A 106 4.24 15.64 4.39
N ARG A 107 4.61 16.85 4.82
CA ARG A 107 4.17 17.42 6.11
C ARG A 107 2.67 17.64 6.16
N THR A 108 2.07 18.09 5.05
CA THR A 108 0.62 18.23 4.94
C THR A 108 -0.07 16.87 5.04
N ALA A 109 0.47 15.84 4.38
CA ALA A 109 -0.04 14.49 4.51
C ALA A 109 0.03 13.96 5.96
N LEU A 110 1.14 14.20 6.66
CA LEU A 110 1.26 13.86 8.08
C LEU A 110 0.18 14.53 8.94
N GLY A 111 -0.13 15.80 8.66
CA GLY A 111 -1.21 16.52 9.35
C GLY A 111 -2.61 15.96 9.09
N LEU A 112 -2.82 15.29 7.95
CA LEU A 112 -4.10 14.65 7.60
C LEU A 112 -4.28 13.26 8.23
N ILE A 113 -3.21 12.60 8.68
CA ILE A 113 -3.28 11.27 9.31
C ILE A 113 -4.33 11.17 10.42
N PRO A 114 -4.36 12.06 11.46
CA PRO A 114 -5.35 11.95 12.52
C PRO A 114 -6.78 12.08 12.00
N PHE A 115 -7.00 12.93 10.99
CA PHE A 115 -8.31 13.09 10.37
C PHE A 115 -8.76 11.82 9.64
N ILE A 116 -7.86 11.22 8.86
CA ILE A 116 -8.12 9.95 8.16
C ILE A 116 -8.38 8.84 9.18
N ALA A 117 -7.58 8.75 10.24
CA ALA A 117 -7.74 7.75 11.29
C ALA A 117 -9.09 7.90 12.03
N MET A 118 -9.54 9.11 12.28
CA MET A 118 -10.88 9.36 12.84
C MET A 118 -11.99 8.97 11.87
N LEU A 119 -11.85 9.30 10.58
CA LEU A 119 -12.84 8.97 9.56
C LEU A 119 -12.98 7.47 9.32
N THR A 120 -11.87 6.72 9.34
CA THR A 120 -11.89 5.28 9.08
C THR A 120 -12.12 4.47 10.37
N GLY A 121 -11.52 4.85 11.49
CA GLY A 121 -11.67 4.17 12.77
C GLY A 121 -12.96 4.50 13.52
N GLY A 122 -13.49 5.71 13.37
CA GLY A 122 -14.72 6.15 14.04
C GLY A 122 -15.92 5.25 13.77
N PRO A 123 -16.28 4.97 12.50
CA PRO A 123 -17.38 4.06 12.15
C PRO A 123 -17.20 2.66 12.75
N VAL A 124 -15.98 2.16 12.83
CA VAL A 124 -15.65 0.81 13.31
C VAL A 124 -15.90 0.70 14.81
N ILE A 125 -15.50 1.74 15.55
CA ILE A 125 -15.74 1.82 16.99
C ILE A 125 -17.24 1.96 17.28
N LEU A 126 -17.95 2.79 16.51
CA LEU A 126 -19.39 3.00 16.66
C LEU A 126 -20.21 1.75 16.31
N LEU A 127 -19.83 1.06 15.24
CA LEU A 127 -20.52 -0.12 14.72
C LEU A 127 -19.95 -1.43 15.26
N ARG A 128 -19.06 -1.40 16.28
CA ARG A 128 -18.40 -2.60 16.82
C ARG A 128 -19.35 -3.70 17.28
N HIS A 129 -20.57 -3.32 17.66
CA HIS A 129 -21.61 -4.26 18.09
C HIS A 129 -22.43 -4.81 16.92
N HIS A 130 -22.44 -4.15 15.76
CA HIS A 130 -23.21 -4.57 14.58
C HIS A 130 -22.36 -5.27 13.51
N LEU A 131 -21.07 -4.94 13.43
CA LEU A 131 -20.14 -5.50 12.44
C LEU A 131 -20.00 -7.03 12.52
N PRO A 132 -19.90 -7.67 13.71
CA PRO A 132 -19.74 -9.13 13.79
C PRO A 132 -20.96 -9.89 13.23
N TYR A 133 -22.17 -9.34 13.40
CA TYR A 133 -23.40 -9.95 12.91
C TYR A 133 -23.52 -10.02 11.39
N LEU A 134 -22.68 -9.27 10.65
CA LEU A 134 -22.59 -9.38 9.19
C LEU A 134 -21.89 -10.68 8.75
N PHE A 135 -21.06 -11.27 9.61
CA PHE A 135 -20.22 -12.42 9.29
C PHE A 135 -20.70 -13.72 9.93
N THR A 136 -21.40 -13.65 11.07
CA THR A 136 -21.99 -14.81 11.73
C THR A 136 -23.31 -14.46 12.42
N GLN A 137 -24.19 -15.45 12.57
CA GLN A 137 -25.45 -15.35 13.32
C GLN A 137 -25.38 -16.03 14.70
N ASP A 138 -24.22 -16.60 15.05
CA ASP A 138 -24.01 -17.18 16.38
C ASP A 138 -23.98 -16.08 17.46
N PRO A 139 -24.56 -16.34 18.65
CA PRO A 139 -24.74 -15.36 19.71
C PRO A 139 -23.43 -14.83 20.34
#